data_AF-A0A7C0Y2I8-F1
#
_entry.id   AF-A0A7C0Y2I8-F1
#
_cell.length_a   1.000
_cell.length_b   1.000
_cell.length_c   1.000
_cell.angle_alpha   90.00
_cell.angle_beta   90.00
_cell.angle_gamma   90.00
#
_symmetry.space_group_name_H-M   'P 1'
#
loop_
_entity.id
_entity.type
_entity.pdbx_description
1 polymer ?
#
loop_
_entity_poly.entity_id
_entity_poly.type
_entity_poly.pdbx_seq_one_letter_code
_entity_poly.pdbx_strand_id
1 'polypeptide(L)'
;GWRIPPEKTVEIAKLAIETGLWPLFEIENGDFHNIKFQRFPKDGKFKKPIEDYLRLQGRFKHLFKKPEAIQELKNQIKELWRILGKEVELP
;
A
#
# COMPACT_ATOMS: atom_id res chain seq x y z
N GLY A 1 -2.75 -5.01 -18.71
CA GLY A 1 -2.10 -5.69 -17.56
C GLY A 1 -1.15 -4.76 -16.84
N TRP A 2 -0.41 -5.26 -15.83
CA TRP A 2 0.44 -4.43 -14.95
C TRP A 2 1.82 -4.10 -15.55
N ARG A 3 2.17 -4.72 -16.69
CA ARG A 3 3.46 -4.55 -17.40
C ARG A 3 4.64 -4.83 -16.46
N ILE A 4 4.62 -6.01 -15.85
CA ILE A 4 5.64 -6.52 -14.93
C ILE A 4 6.18 -7.83 -15.49
N PRO A 5 7.46 -8.17 -15.26
CA PRO A 5 7.97 -9.50 -15.56
C PRO A 5 7.22 -10.56 -14.73
N PRO A 6 6.78 -11.69 -15.31
CA PRO A 6 6.02 -12.72 -14.58
C PRO A 6 6.74 -13.23 -13.32
N GLU A 7 8.07 -13.35 -13.37
CA GLU A 7 8.93 -13.79 -12.27
C GLU A 7 8.92 -12.83 -11.06
N LYS A 8 8.49 -11.57 -11.25
CA LYS A 8 8.42 -10.54 -10.20
C LYS A 8 7.08 -10.49 -9.47
N THR A 9 6.12 -11.35 -9.82
CA THR A 9 4.76 -11.33 -9.27
C THR A 9 4.74 -11.38 -7.73
N VAL A 10 5.50 -12.31 -7.12
CA VAL A 10 5.55 -12.48 -5.67
C VAL A 10 6.21 -11.28 -4.97
N GLU A 11 7.25 -10.73 -5.59
CA GLU A 11 7.95 -9.55 -5.07
C GLU A 11 7.04 -8.32 -5.04
N ILE A 12 6.28 -8.11 -6.12
CA ILE A 12 5.35 -6.98 -6.23
C ILE A 12 4.18 -7.11 -5.25
N ALA A 13 3.66 -8.33 -5.06
CA ALA A 13 2.62 -8.59 -4.06
C ALA A 13 3.10 -8.28 -2.63
N LYS A 14 4.33 -8.67 -2.30
CA LYS A 14 4.94 -8.34 -0.99
C LYS A 14 5.15 -6.83 -0.85
N LEU A 15 5.66 -6.16 -1.89
CA LEU A 15 5.86 -4.71 -1.88
C LEU A 15 4.56 -3.95 -1.65
N ALA A 16 3.44 -4.37 -2.24
CA ALA A 16 2.15 -3.72 -2.01
C ALA A 16 1.77 -3.65 -0.52
N ILE A 17 2.10 -4.70 0.24
CA ILE A 17 1.85 -4.76 1.68
C ILE A 17 2.89 -3.94 2.44
N GLU A 18 4.18 -4.07 2.09
CA GLU A 18 5.29 -3.41 2.79
C GLU A 18 5.33 -1.89 2.60
N THR A 19 4.75 -1.37 1.52
CA THR A 19 4.56 0.08 1.29
C THR A 19 3.25 0.61 1.88
N GLY A 20 2.45 -0.25 2.51
CA GLY A 20 1.14 0.12 3.07
C GLY A 20 0.07 0.42 2.02
N LEU A 21 0.33 0.17 0.73
CA LEU A 21 -0.66 0.40 -0.33
C LEU A 21 -1.87 -0.53 -0.17
N TRP A 22 -1.60 -1.78 0.21
CA TRP A 22 -2.62 -2.80 0.37
C TRP A 22 -2.72 -3.24 1.83
N PRO A 23 -3.76 -2.81 2.55
CA PRO A 23 -4.05 -3.32 3.88
C PRO A 23 -4.37 -4.82 3.82
N LEU A 24 -3.59 -5.64 4.53
CA LEU A 24 -3.86 -7.07 4.67
C LEU A 24 -4.55 -7.32 6.00
N PHE A 25 -5.84 -7.61 5.94
CA PHE A 25 -6.66 -7.86 7.12
C PHE A 25 -7.75 -8.90 6.86
N GLU A 26 -8.34 -9.37 7.95
CA GLU A 26 -9.47 -10.28 7.98
C GLU A 26 -10.59 -9.66 8.81
N ILE A 27 -11.83 -9.90 8.37
CA ILE A 27 -13.05 -9.58 9.11
C ILE A 27 -13.74 -10.90 9.41
N GLU A 28 -13.94 -11.18 10.69
CA GLU A 28 -14.62 -12.40 11.14
C GLU A 28 -16.09 -12.09 11.40
N ASN A 29 -16.99 -12.92 10.87
CA ASN A 29 -18.44 -12.83 11.11
C ASN A 29 -19.08 -11.45 10.80
N GLY A 30 -18.48 -10.67 9.89
CA GLY A 30 -18.96 -9.33 9.54
C GLY A 30 -18.71 -8.27 10.62
N ASP A 31 -17.86 -8.56 11.62
CA ASP A 31 -17.49 -7.59 12.66
C ASP A 31 -16.44 -6.59 12.15
N PHE A 32 -16.93 -5.46 11.62
CA PHE A 32 -16.09 -4.35 11.16
C PHE A 32 -15.43 -3.58 12.31
N HIS A 33 -15.80 -3.81 13.57
CA HIS A 33 -15.16 -3.18 14.72
C HIS A 33 -13.92 -3.95 15.18
N ASN A 34 -13.79 -5.22 14.82
CA ASN A 34 -12.67 -6.08 15.20
C ASN A 34 -11.89 -6.61 13.99
N ILE A 35 -11.29 -5.68 13.24
CA ILE A 35 -10.47 -6.01 12.07
C ILE A 35 -9.11 -6.58 12.53
N LYS A 36 -8.79 -7.80 12.07
CA LYS A 36 -7.50 -8.45 12.34
C LYS A 36 -6.51 -8.16 11.23
N PHE A 37 -5.55 -7.27 11.49
CA PHE A 37 -4.49 -6.96 10.52
C PHE A 37 -3.34 -7.97 10.62
N GLN A 38 -3.00 -8.59 9.50
CA GLN A 38 -1.96 -9.62 9.43
C GLN A 38 -0.55 -9.05 9.28
N ARG A 39 -0.40 -7.87 8.65
CA ARG A 39 0.91 -7.24 8.37
C ARG A 39 0.91 -5.74 8.60
N PHE A 40 0.45 -5.32 9.77
CA PHE A 40 0.54 -3.93 10.22
C PHE A 40 1.80 -3.69 11.07
N PRO A 41 2.60 -2.65 10.79
CA PRO A 41 3.74 -2.28 11.63
C PRO A 41 3.29 -1.92 13.05
N LYS A 42 4.01 -2.41 14.08
CA LYS A 42 3.66 -2.15 15.48
C LYS A 42 3.74 -0.67 15.86
N ASP A 43 4.62 0.07 15.21
CA ASP A 43 4.83 1.51 15.36
C ASP A 43 3.96 2.34 14.40
N GLY A 44 3.12 1.71 13.57
CA GLY A 44 2.31 2.38 12.56
C GLY A 44 3.10 2.95 11.38
N LYS A 45 4.40 2.64 11.27
CA LYS A 45 5.28 3.23 10.26
C LYS A 45 5.65 2.22 9.19
N PHE A 46 5.24 2.48 7.95
CA PHE A 46 5.72 1.71 6.81
C PHE A 46 7.15 2.13 6.48
N LYS A 47 8.02 1.16 6.19
CA LYS A 47 9.45 1.43 5.94
C LYS A 47 9.79 1.59 4.48
N LYS A 48 8.95 1.06 3.58
CA LYS A 48 9.21 1.11 2.14
C LYS A 48 8.41 2.25 1.51
N PRO A 49 9.05 3.10 0.69
CA PRO A 49 8.36 4.13 -0.07
C PRO A 49 7.45 3.53 -1.13
N ILE A 50 6.29 4.14 -1.37
CA ILE A 50 5.32 3.67 -2.37
C ILE A 50 5.92 3.63 -3.78
N GLU A 51 6.88 4.51 -4.04
CA GLU A 51 7.64 4.63 -5.27
C GLU A 51 8.33 3.32 -5.64
N ASP A 52 8.77 2.50 -4.68
CA ASP A 52 9.39 1.20 -4.96
C ASP A 52 8.40 0.20 -5.59
N TYR A 53 7.14 0.23 -5.15
CA TYR A 53 6.06 -0.54 -5.78
C TYR A 53 5.70 0.03 -7.16
N LEU A 54 5.62 1.36 -7.30
CA LEU A 54 5.22 2.03 -8.53
C LEU A 54 6.26 1.88 -9.65
N ARG A 55 7.56 1.97 -9.34
CA ARG A 55 8.66 1.91 -10.33
C ARG A 55 8.69 0.58 -11.10
N LEU A 56 8.33 -0.52 -10.44
CA LEU A 56 8.36 -1.85 -11.04
C LEU A 56 7.23 -2.08 -12.06
N GLN A 57 6.20 -1.23 -12.05
CA GLN A 57 5.00 -1.42 -12.86
C GLN A 57 4.93 -0.40 -14.00
N GLY A 58 4.96 -0.89 -15.24
CA GLY A 58 4.92 -0.03 -16.41
C GLY A 58 3.70 0.90 -16.50
N ARG A 59 2.58 0.54 -15.85
CA ARG A 59 1.37 1.37 -15.80
C ARG A 59 1.55 2.70 -15.06
N PHE A 60 2.48 2.78 -14.11
CA PHE A 60 2.66 3.96 -13.27
C PHE A 60 3.81 4.88 -13.72
N LYS A 61 4.48 4.56 -14.83
CA LYS A 61 5.60 5.38 -15.36
C LYS A 61 5.26 6.86 -15.54
N HIS A 62 4.03 7.18 -15.89
CA HIS A 62 3.59 8.57 -16.09
C HIS A 62 3.41 9.36 -14.78
N LEU A 63 3.17 8.68 -13.65
CA LEU A 63 3.02 9.32 -12.33
C LEU A 63 4.34 9.95 -11.87
N PHE A 64 5.49 9.40 -12.25
CA PHE A 64 6.80 9.98 -11.94
C PHE A 64 7.08 11.31 -12.64
N LYS A 65 6.26 11.69 -13.64
CA LYS A 65 6.31 13.01 -14.26
C LYS A 65 5.42 14.03 -13.53
N LYS A 66 4.66 13.61 -12.53
CA LYS A 66 3.70 14.40 -11.76
C LYS A 66 3.85 14.08 -10.26
N PRO A 67 4.87 14.64 -9.59
CA PRO A 67 5.13 14.38 -8.17
C PRO A 67 3.91 14.60 -7.28
N GLU A 68 3.04 15.54 -7.64
CA GLU A 68 1.81 15.86 -6.91
C GLU A 68 0.84 14.67 -6.86
N ALA A 69 0.78 13.89 -7.94
CA ALA A 69 -0.07 12.70 -8.02
C ALA A 69 0.43 11.56 -7.10
N ILE A 70 1.75 11.45 -6.90
CA ILE A 70 2.32 10.50 -5.95
C ILE A 70 1.98 10.93 -4.51
N GLN A 71 2.03 12.24 -4.22
CA GLN A 71 1.64 12.75 -2.92
C GLN A 71 0.14 12.55 -2.65
N GLU A 72 -0.70 12.76 -3.66
CA GLU A 72 -2.14 12.49 -3.56
C GLU A 72 -2.40 11.01 -3.29
N LEU A 73 -1.70 10.10 -3.96
CA LEU A 73 -1.77 8.66 -3.68
C LEU A 73 -1.37 8.34 -2.24
N LYS A 74 -0.28 8.95 -1.72
CA LYS A 74 0.12 8.78 -0.30
C LYS A 74 -1.00 9.23 0.64
N ASN A 75 -1.67 10.34 0.33
CA ASN A 75 -2.79 10.84 1.14
C ASN A 75 -4.00 9.89 1.08
N GLN A 76 -4.33 9.36 -0.10
CA GLN A 76 -5.39 8.35 -0.25
C GLN A 76 -5.11 7.07 0.53
N ILE A 77 -3.85 6.62 0.56
CA ILE A 77 -3.45 5.47 1.38
C ILE A 77 -3.66 5.78 2.86
N LYS A 78 -3.19 6.93 3.34
CA LYS A 78 -3.41 7.34 4.75
C LYS A 78 -4.89 7.38 5.12
N GLU A 79 -5.72 7.92 4.23
CA GLU A 79 -7.16 7.97 4.43
C GLU A 79 -7.81 6.58 4.47
N LEU A 80 -7.37 5.67 3.58
CA LEU A 80 -7.81 4.27 3.61
C LEU A 80 -7.51 3.62 4.96
N TRP A 81 -6.29 3.79 5.49
CA TRP A 81 -5.94 3.27 6.81
C TRP A 81 -6.76 3.92 7.92
N ARG A 82 -7.03 5.22 7.83
CA ARG A 82 -7.88 5.95 8.78
C ARG A 82 -9.30 5.39 8.83
N ILE A 83 -9.89 5.09 7.67
CA ILE A 83 -11.21 4.44 7.57
C ILE A 83 -11.19 3.05 8.22
N LEU A 84 -10.07 2.34 8.09
CA LEU A 84 -9.85 1.04 8.74
C LEU A 84 -9.46 1.15 10.23
N GLY A 85 -9.53 2.34 10.82
CA GLY A 85 -9.29 2.59 12.24
C GLY A 85 -7.81 2.58 12.64
N LYS A 86 -6.89 2.86 11.70
CA LYS A 86 -5.45 2.94 11.94
C LYS A 86 -4.88 4.27 11.46
N GLU A 87 -4.02 4.87 12.26
CA GLU A 87 -3.16 5.96 11.82
C GLU A 87 -1.82 5.40 11.34
N VAL A 88 -1.32 5.93 10.22
CA VAL A 88 -0.11 5.41 9.58
C VAL A 88 0.81 6.53 9.11
N GLU A 89 2.11 6.27 9.22
CA GLU A 89 3.15 7.08 8.60
C GLU A 89 3.72 6.35 7.38
N LEU A 90 3.80 7.09 6.27
CA LEU A 90 4.44 6.63 5.04
C LEU A 90 5.71 7.46 4.84
N PRO A 91 6.81 6.85 4.38
CA PRO A 91 8.05 7.54 4.09
C PRO A 91 7.98 8.35 2.77
#